data_AF-K2FNC3-F1
#
_entry.id   AF-K2FNC3-F1
#
_cell.length_a   1.000
_cell.length_b   1.000
_cell.length_c   1.000
_cell.angle_alpha   90.00
_cell.angle_beta   90.00
_cell.angle_gamma   90.00
#
_symmetry.space_group_name_H-M   'P 1'
#
loop_
_entity.id
_entity.type
_entity.pdbx_description
1 polymer ?
#
loop_
_entity_poly.entity_id
_entity_poly.type
_entity_poly.pdbx_seq_one_letter_code
_entity_poly.pdbx_strand_id
1 'polypeptide(L)' 'MAMIRKKPRTAATRFQTVLSSKDLTKKKPEKNLVRPLKKSGGRNAYGRITV' A
#
# COMPACT_ATOMS: atom_id res chain seq x y z
N MET A 1 -5.88 15.72 0.96
CA MET A 1 -6.06 14.34 1.46
C MET A 1 -6.84 14.29 2.77
N ALA A 2 -8.00 13.64 2.77
CA ALA A 2 -8.84 13.44 3.95
C ALA A 2 -8.73 11.99 4.47
N MET A 3 -8.94 11.76 5.77
CA MET A 3 -8.96 10.42 6.36
C MET A 3 -10.40 9.93 6.54
N ILE A 4 -10.71 8.71 6.09
CA ILE A 4 -12.04 8.11 6.17
C ILE A 4 -12.02 6.98 7.19
N ARG A 5 -12.85 7.09 8.24
CA ARG A 5 -13.08 6.00 9.19
C ARG A 5 -14.07 5.00 8.60
N LYS A 6 -13.77 3.71 8.66
CA LYS A 6 -14.67 2.66 8.17
C LYS A 6 -15.84 2.44 9.14
N LYS A 7 -17.01 2.09 8.59
CA LYS A 7 -18.15 1.64 9.40
C LYS A 7 -17.77 0.34 10.11
N PRO A 8 -18.03 0.19 11.42
CA PRO A 8 -17.61 -0.97 12.20
C PRO A 8 -18.51 -2.19 11.93
N ARG A 9 -18.45 -2.75 10.72
CA ARG A 9 -19.19 -3.97 10.36
C ARG A 9 -18.49 -5.25 10.83
N THR A 10 -17.19 -5.19 11.07
CA THR A 10 -16.38 -6.30 11.58
C THR A 10 -15.45 -5.80 12.69
N ALA A 11 -14.93 -6.70 13.54
CA ALA A 11 -14.02 -6.33 14.62
C ALA A 11 -12.76 -5.59 14.11
N ALA A 12 -12.18 -6.08 13.01
CA ALA A 12 -10.99 -5.48 12.39
C ALA A 12 -11.23 -4.05 11.86
N THR A 13 -12.46 -3.71 11.46
CA THR A 13 -12.77 -2.42 10.82
C THR A 13 -13.14 -1.31 11.79
N ARG A 14 -13.24 -1.58 13.11
CA ARG A 14 -13.68 -0.58 14.12
C ARG A 14 -12.72 0.61 14.27
N PHE A 15 -11.43 0.32 14.18
CA PHE A 15 -10.34 1.30 14.35
C PHE A 15 -9.61 1.59 13.03
N GLN A 16 -9.99 0.89 11.95
CA GLN A 16 -9.34 1.07 10.65
C GLN A 16 -9.72 2.43 10.05
N THR A 17 -8.69 3.19 9.70
CA THR A 17 -8.78 4.41 8.90
C THR A 17 -8.10 4.19 7.56
N VAL A 18 -8.62 4.84 6.52
CA VAL A 18 -8.03 4.81 5.18
C VAL A 18 -7.87 6.22 4.65
N LEU A 19 -6.84 6.44 3.83
CA LEU A 19 -6.68 7.70 3.12
C LEU A 19 -7.70 7.80 1.99
N SER A 20 -8.33 8.96 1.86
CA SER A 20 -9.22 9.30 0.75
C SER A 20 -8.42 9.61 -0.50
N SER A 21 -8.70 8.90 -1.59
CA SER A 21 -8.09 9.08 -2.91
C SER A 21 -8.80 10.08 -3.81
N LYS A 22 -9.63 10.99 -3.25
CA LYS A 22 -10.40 11.99 -4.02
C LYS A 22 -9.52 12.89 -4.90
N ASP A 23 -8.29 13.15 -4.46
CA ASP A 23 -7.34 14.02 -5.16
C ASP A 23 -6.62 13.28 -6.33
N LEU A 24 -6.76 11.95 -6.44
CA LEU A 24 -6.13 11.15 -7.50
C LEU A 24 -6.96 11.19 -8.79
N THR A 25 -6.45 11.87 -9.81
CA THR A 25 -7.09 12.02 -11.13
C THR A 25 -6.97 10.77 -12.01
N LYS A 26 -5.86 10.04 -11.91
CA LYS A 26 -5.60 8.78 -12.64
C LYS A 26 -5.39 7.63 -11.66
N LYS A 27 -6.03 6.49 -11.94
CA LYS A 27 -5.96 5.27 -11.10
C LYS A 27 -4.88 4.27 -11.52
N LYS A 28 -4.46 4.30 -12.79
CA LYS A 28 -3.47 3.38 -13.35
C LYS A 28 -2.20 4.15 -13.70
N PRO A 29 -1.00 3.58 -13.45
CA PRO A 29 0.26 4.19 -13.85
C PRO A 29 0.45 4.09 -15.38
N GLU A 30 1.28 4.99 -15.93
CA GLU A 30 1.68 4.96 -17.33
C GLU A 30 2.60 3.75 -17.61
N LYS A 31 2.23 2.90 -18.58
CA LYS A 31 2.88 1.61 -18.84
C LYS A 31 4.39 1.72 -19.11
N ASN A 32 4.81 2.78 -19.82
CA ASN A 32 6.22 2.97 -20.18
C ASN A 32 7.09 3.45 -19.02
N LEU A 33 6.48 3.92 -17.93
CA LEU A 33 7.18 4.47 -16.75
C LEU A 33 7.22 3.49 -15.57
N VAL A 34 6.69 2.27 -15.72
CA VAL A 34 6.72 1.24 -14.67
C VAL A 34 7.80 0.19 -14.95
N ARG A 35 8.38 -0.32 -13.86
CA ARG A 35 9.33 -1.44 -13.86
C ARG A 35 8.94 -2.45 -12.78
N PRO A 36 9.21 -3.75 -12.96
CA PRO A 36 8.93 -4.74 -11.93
C PRO A 36 9.83 -4.51 -10.72
N LEU A 37 9.23 -4.46 -9.52
CA LEU A 37 9.95 -4.35 -8.26
C LEU A 37 10.07 -5.73 -7.59
N LYS A 38 11.28 -6.29 -7.54
CA LYS A 38 11.54 -7.57 -6.86
C LYS A 38 11.48 -7.35 -5.34
N LYS A 39 10.74 -8.20 -4.62
CA LYS A 39 10.69 -8.18 -3.15
C LYS A 39 11.89 -8.94 -2.58
N SER A 40 12.68 -8.30 -1.71
CA SER A 40 13.80 -8.95 -1.01
C SER A 40 13.36 -9.73 0.23
N GLY A 41 12.18 -9.43 0.79
CA GLY A 41 11.68 -10.09 2.00
C GLY A 41 12.57 -9.89 3.22
N GLY A 42 13.34 -8.79 3.27
CA GLY A 42 14.30 -8.51 4.35
C GLY A 42 15.63 -9.28 4.23
N ARG A 43 15.86 -10.01 3.13
CA ARG A 43 17.09 -10.77 2.90
C ARG A 43 18.10 -9.99 2.07
N ASN A 44 19.38 -10.18 2.38
CA ASN A 44 20.49 -9.69 1.56
C ASN A 44 20.89 -10.69 0.45
N ALA A 45 21.92 -10.35 -0.33
CA ALA A 45 22.43 -11.19 -1.41
C ALA A 45 22.95 -12.58 -0.96
N TYR A 46 23.27 -12.73 0.33
CA TYR A 46 23.69 -14.01 0.93
C TYR A 46 22.53 -14.83 1.50
N GLY A 47 21.28 -14.38 1.30
CA GLY A 47 20.08 -15.04 1.80
C GLY A 47 19.82 -14.86 3.30
N ARG A 48 20.63 -14.05 3.99
CA ARG A 48 20.47 -13.78 5.44
C ARG A 48 19.48 -12.66 5.66
N ILE A 49 18.69 -12.77 6.74
CA ILE A 49 17.81 -11.69 7.21
C ILE A 49 18.71 -10.59 7.78
N THR A 50 18.59 -9.37 7.25
CA THR A 50 19.41 -8.22 7.65
C THR A 50 18.58 -6.98 7.95
N VAL A 51 17.26 -7.13 8.02
CA VAL A 51 16.29 -6.07 8.32
C VAL A 51 15.48 -6.51 9.53
#